data_AF-A0A3C0C4V5-F1
#
_entry.id   AF-A0A3C0C4V5-F1
#
_cell.length_a   1.000
_cell.length_b   1.000
_cell.length_c   1.000
_cell.angle_alpha   90.00
_cell.angle_beta   90.00
_cell.angle_gamma   90.00
#
_symmetry.space_group_name_H-M   'P 1'
#
loop_
_entity.id
_entity.type
_entity.pdbx_description
1 polymer ?
#
loop_
_entity_poly.entity_id
_entity_poly.type
_entity_poly.pdbx_seq_one_letter_code
_entity_poly.pdbx_strand_id
1 'polypeptide(L)'
;MLHGLAVHEIICDDSGSPYDYRFIGINKKFEEQTGLRAEDVIGKTVLEVLPNTEKVWIEKYGRVALTGEPIQFDSYSAHFDKWYRVSSYSPKYGQFAVVSDDITERKKLEEALYIEKEQIEKTLLSVGDGVISTDKNGRITL
;
A
#
# COMPACT_ATOMS: atom_id res chain seq x y z
N MET A 1 5.71 0.80 -15.72
CA MET A 1 5.63 0.95 -14.25
C MET A 1 6.22 -0.29 -13.63
N LEU A 2 7.30 -0.16 -12.86
CA LEU A 2 7.81 -1.23 -12.02
C LEU A 2 7.35 -0.93 -10.60
N HIS A 3 6.77 -1.91 -9.92
CA HIS A 3 6.41 -1.82 -8.49
C HIS A 3 7.66 -2.04 -7.63
N GLY A 4 7.66 -1.53 -6.40
CA GLY A 4 8.65 -1.92 -5.41
C GLY A 4 8.46 -3.39 -5.06
N LEU A 5 9.55 -4.16 -5.00
CA LEU A 5 9.53 -5.57 -4.61
C LEU A 5 10.63 -5.81 -3.58
N ALA A 6 10.27 -6.46 -2.49
CA ALA A 6 11.21 -6.97 -1.49
C ALA A 6 10.82 -8.38 -1.07
N VAL A 7 11.79 -9.29 -0.99
CA VAL A 7 11.63 -10.68 -0.57
C VAL A 7 12.36 -10.87 0.74
N HIS A 8 11.71 -11.53 1.68
CA HIS A 8 12.19 -11.72 3.03
C HIS A 8 12.02 -13.17 3.51
N GLU A 9 12.84 -13.53 4.50
CA GLU A 9 12.75 -14.79 5.24
C GLU A 9 12.28 -14.49 6.65
N ILE A 10 11.23 -15.18 7.12
CA ILE A 10 10.73 -15.02 8.48
C ILE A 10 11.66 -15.72 9.46
N ILE A 11 11.88 -15.10 10.62
CA ILE A 11 12.62 -15.67 11.73
C ILE A 11 11.64 -15.88 12.89
N CYS A 12 11.51 -17.13 13.30
CA CYS A 12 10.66 -17.53 14.41
C CYS A 12 11.48 -17.87 15.65
N ASP A 13 10.86 -17.71 16.82
CA ASP A 13 11.41 -18.17 18.09
C ASP A 13 11.21 -19.70 18.25
N ASP A 14 11.66 -20.25 19.39
CA ASP A 14 11.54 -21.67 19.70
C ASP A 14 10.09 -22.19 19.76
N SER A 15 9.11 -21.28 19.92
CA SER A 15 7.68 -21.60 19.90
C SER A 15 7.08 -21.61 18.49
N GLY A 16 7.87 -21.23 17.48
CA GLY A 16 7.40 -21.04 16.10
C GLY A 16 6.75 -19.68 15.86
N SER A 17 6.81 -18.76 16.82
CA SER A 17 6.22 -17.42 16.69
C SER A 17 7.17 -16.48 15.95
N PRO A 18 6.71 -15.79 14.88
CA PRO A 18 7.52 -14.79 14.18
C PRO A 18 7.92 -13.63 15.09
N TYR A 19 9.23 -13.33 15.16
CA TYR A 19 9.73 -12.20 15.96
C TYR A 19 10.64 -11.25 15.16
N ASP A 20 11.15 -11.67 14.01
CA ASP A 20 11.94 -10.82 13.10
C ASP A 20 11.86 -11.38 11.66
N TYR A 21 12.41 -10.67 10.67
CA TYR A 21 12.60 -11.19 9.32
C TYR A 21 13.85 -10.61 8.66
N ARG A 22 14.45 -11.37 7.73
CA ARG A 22 15.68 -11.01 7.03
C ARG A 22 15.41 -10.63 5.58
N PHE A 23 16.08 -9.58 5.09
CA PHE A 23 16.04 -9.22 3.67
C PHE A 23 16.84 -10.22 2.82
N ILE A 24 16.20 -10.80 1.81
CA ILE A 24 16.82 -11.72 0.85
C ILE A 24 17.12 -11.02 -0.47
N GLY A 25 16.20 -10.16 -0.92
CA GLY A 25 16.35 -9.44 -2.17
C GLY A 25 15.40 -8.26 -2.24
N ILE A 26 15.84 -7.16 -2.83
CA ILE A 26 15.00 -6.01 -3.15
C ILE A 26 15.29 -5.58 -4.59
N ASN A 27 14.29 -4.99 -5.26
CA ASN A 27 14.52 -4.38 -6.57
C ASN A 27 14.85 -2.90 -6.45
N LYS A 28 15.39 -2.32 -7.53
CA LYS A 28 15.74 -0.90 -7.60
C LYS A 28 14.58 0.03 -7.25
N LYS A 29 13.35 -0.37 -7.59
CA LYS A 29 12.16 0.45 -7.27
C LYS A 29 11.90 0.55 -5.77
N PHE A 30 12.12 -0.55 -5.04
CA PHE A 30 12.01 -0.57 -3.59
C PHE A 30 13.08 0.32 -2.95
N GLU A 31 14.31 0.33 -3.49
CA GLU A 31 15.37 1.25 -3.06
C GLU A 31 14.96 2.71 -3.26
N GLU A 32 14.43 3.06 -4.44
CA GLU A 32 13.93 4.41 -4.74
C GLU A 32 12.79 4.85 -3.81
N GLN A 33 11.91 3.92 -3.41
CA GLN A 33 10.76 4.20 -2.55
C GLN A 33 11.13 4.33 -1.07
N THR A 34 12.06 3.51 -0.60
CA THR A 34 12.38 3.39 0.83
C THR A 34 13.68 4.08 1.24
N GLY A 35 14.55 4.38 0.28
CA GLY A 35 15.91 4.84 0.53
C GLY A 35 16.88 3.74 0.99
N LEU A 36 16.39 2.52 1.19
CA LEU A 36 17.20 1.37 1.61
C LEU A 36 17.89 0.75 0.41
N ARG A 37 19.22 0.70 0.42
CA ARG A 37 20.00 0.07 -0.66
C ARG A 37 20.17 -1.42 -0.40
N ALA A 38 20.16 -2.22 -1.48
CA ALA A 38 20.28 -3.66 -1.39
C ALA A 38 21.59 -4.06 -0.69
N GLU A 39 22.70 -3.39 -1.03
CA GLU A 39 24.01 -3.61 -0.40
C GLU A 39 24.01 -3.42 1.13
N ASP A 40 23.13 -2.55 1.64
CA ASP A 40 23.08 -2.21 3.05
C ASP A 40 22.12 -3.09 3.85
N VAL A 41 21.13 -3.71 3.20
CA VAL A 41 20.05 -4.43 3.89
C VAL A 41 20.04 -5.92 3.63
N ILE A 42 20.51 -6.41 2.48
CA ILE A 42 20.49 -7.85 2.20
C ILE A 42 21.32 -8.61 3.24
N GLY A 43 20.70 -9.63 3.84
CA GLY A 43 21.30 -10.43 4.92
C GLY A 43 21.03 -9.91 6.34
N LYS A 44 20.62 -8.65 6.49
CA LYS A 44 20.26 -8.06 7.79
C LYS A 44 18.78 -8.28 8.11
N THR A 45 18.44 -8.23 9.39
CA THR A 45 17.06 -8.31 9.85
C THR A 45 16.37 -6.96 9.81
N VAL A 46 15.04 -6.94 9.82
CA VAL A 46 14.31 -5.67 9.86
C VAL A 46 14.60 -4.89 11.13
N LEU A 47 14.79 -5.55 12.28
CA LEU A 47 15.09 -4.85 13.52
C LEU A 47 16.52 -4.26 13.54
N GLU A 48 17.45 -4.80 12.76
CA GLU A 48 18.77 -4.20 12.55
C GLU A 48 18.70 -2.95 11.65
N VAL A 49 17.86 -2.97 10.62
CA VAL A 49 17.74 -1.88 9.63
C VAL A 49 16.77 -0.78 10.11
N LEU A 50 15.67 -1.19 10.72
CA LEU A 50 14.57 -0.37 11.22
C LEU A 50 14.17 -0.82 12.65
N PRO A 51 14.92 -0.40 13.69
CA PRO A 51 14.70 -0.86 15.07
C PRO A 51 13.32 -0.53 15.65
N ASN A 52 12.61 0.44 15.07
CA ASN A 52 11.29 0.87 15.51
C ASN A 52 10.14 0.18 14.75
N THR A 53 10.41 -0.89 14.00
CA THR A 53 9.35 -1.64 13.33
C THR A 53 8.37 -2.24 14.34
N GLU A 54 7.10 -1.89 14.21
CA GLU A 54 6.05 -2.42 15.08
C GLU A 54 5.86 -3.92 14.89
N LYS A 55 5.71 -4.64 16.01
CA LYS A 55 5.56 -6.11 16.03
C LYS A 55 4.40 -6.60 15.17
N VAL A 56 3.32 -5.81 15.04
CA VAL A 56 2.15 -6.14 14.20
C VAL A 56 2.53 -6.40 12.73
N TRP A 57 3.59 -5.75 12.22
CA TRP A 57 4.07 -5.98 10.85
C TRP A 57 4.77 -7.32 10.71
N ILE A 58 5.59 -7.67 11.68
CA ILE A 58 6.30 -8.96 11.74
C ILE A 58 5.29 -10.10 11.85
N GLU A 59 4.27 -9.96 12.71
CA GLU A 59 3.21 -10.94 12.87
C GLU A 59 2.38 -11.09 11.58
N LYS A 60 1.99 -9.98 10.94
CA LYS A 60 1.25 -10.01 9.66
C LYS A 60 2.02 -10.74 8.57
N TYR A 61 3.28 -10.37 8.35
CA TYR A 61 4.08 -11.00 7.30
C TYR A 61 4.51 -12.42 7.66
N GLY A 62 4.73 -12.69 8.94
CA GLY A 62 4.97 -14.04 9.44
C GLY A 62 3.78 -14.96 9.19
N ARG A 63 2.54 -14.49 9.39
CA ARG A 63 1.35 -15.25 9.01
C ARG A 63 1.37 -15.57 7.51
N VAL A 64 1.62 -14.60 6.64
CA VAL A 64 1.71 -14.85 5.19
C VAL A 64 2.79 -15.90 4.88
N ALA A 65 3.97 -15.78 5.47
CA ALA A 65 5.09 -16.68 5.22
C ALA A 65 4.84 -18.12 5.69
N LEU A 66 4.06 -18.30 6.76
CA LEU A 66 3.80 -19.60 7.39
C LEU A 66 2.50 -20.26 6.89
N THR A 67 1.47 -19.49 6.57
CA THR A 67 0.17 -20.02 6.10
C THR A 67 0.04 -20.02 4.58
N GLY A 68 0.79 -19.16 3.90
CA GLY A 68 0.64 -18.91 2.46
C GLY A 68 -0.57 -18.05 2.09
N GLU A 69 -1.38 -17.61 3.06
CA GLU A 69 -2.53 -16.74 2.81
C GLU A 69 -2.06 -15.32 2.46
N PRO A 70 -2.32 -14.81 1.24
CA PRO A 70 -1.88 -13.49 0.84
C PRO A 70 -2.70 -12.39 1.53
N ILE A 71 -2.08 -11.22 1.70
CA ILE A 71 -2.75 -10.02 2.22
C ILE A 71 -2.55 -8.83 1.28
N GLN A 72 -3.52 -7.92 1.26
CA GLN A 72 -3.41 -6.64 0.56
C GLN A 72 -4.08 -5.54 1.39
N PHE A 73 -3.43 -4.40 1.49
CA PHE A 73 -3.97 -3.24 2.19
C PHE A 73 -3.36 -1.95 1.63
N ASP A 74 -4.09 -0.84 1.79
CA ASP A 74 -3.57 0.49 1.51
C ASP A 74 -3.03 1.08 2.82
N SER A 75 -1.81 1.62 2.80
CA SER A 75 -1.14 2.18 3.96
C SER A 75 -0.55 3.55 3.61
N TYR A 76 -0.80 4.52 4.49
CA TYR A 76 -0.19 5.83 4.40
C TYR A 76 1.17 5.81 5.11
N SER A 77 2.23 6.16 4.37
CA SER A 77 3.54 6.38 4.97
C SER A 77 3.74 7.85 5.25
N ALA A 78 3.68 8.22 6.53
CA ALA A 78 3.97 9.59 6.97
C ALA A 78 5.41 10.01 6.65
N HIS A 79 6.35 9.06 6.62
CA HIS A 79 7.76 9.35 6.31
C HIS A 79 7.96 9.75 4.84
N PHE A 80 7.18 9.19 3.92
CA PHE A 80 7.28 9.47 2.49
C PHE A 80 6.18 10.39 1.95
N ASP A 81 5.23 10.81 2.79
CA ASP A 81 4.04 11.60 2.42
C ASP A 81 3.25 10.96 1.26
N LYS A 82 3.11 9.62 1.32
CA LYS A 82 2.61 8.81 0.21
C LYS A 82 1.68 7.70 0.66
N TRP A 83 0.71 7.39 -0.20
CA TRP A 83 -0.12 6.22 -0.08
C TRP A 83 0.48 5.06 -0.88
N TYR A 84 0.68 3.93 -0.19
CA TYR A 84 1.13 2.70 -0.81
C TYR A 84 0.04 1.64 -0.73
N ARG A 85 -0.21 0.98 -1.86
CA ARG A 85 -0.87 -0.32 -1.87
C ARG A 85 0.18 -1.38 -1.65
N VAL A 86 0.07 -2.08 -0.53
CA VAL A 86 0.99 -3.15 -0.14
C VAL A 86 0.30 -4.48 -0.35
N SER A 87 0.95 -5.36 -1.11
CA SER A 87 0.54 -6.75 -1.29
C SER A 87 1.65 -7.66 -0.79
N SER A 88 1.29 -8.68 -0.01
CA SER A 88 2.24 -9.69 0.46
C SER A 88 1.76 -11.10 0.14
N TYR A 89 2.67 -11.94 -0.35
CA TYR A 89 2.43 -13.34 -0.70
C TYR A 89 3.62 -14.21 -0.32
N SER A 90 3.41 -15.51 -0.13
CA SER A 90 4.48 -16.46 0.17
C SER A 90 5.00 -17.13 -1.11
N PRO A 91 6.23 -16.85 -1.56
CA PRO A 91 6.84 -17.58 -2.68
C PRO A 91 7.25 -19.00 -2.31
N LYS A 92 7.58 -19.23 -1.03
CA LYS A 92 7.82 -20.55 -0.42
C LYS A 92 7.62 -20.46 1.08
N TYR A 93 7.35 -21.60 1.72
CA TYR A 93 7.20 -21.69 3.18
C TYR A 93 8.37 -21.01 3.91
N GLY A 94 8.05 -20.17 4.89
CA GLY A 94 9.03 -19.40 5.66
C GLY A 94 9.50 -18.12 4.95
N GLN A 95 9.00 -17.82 3.75
CA GLN A 95 9.31 -16.58 3.04
C GLN A 95 8.06 -15.82 2.65
N PHE A 96 8.22 -14.50 2.52
CA PHE A 96 7.20 -13.61 1.99
C PHE A 96 7.83 -12.58 1.06
N ALA A 97 7.08 -12.20 0.04
CA ALA A 97 7.42 -11.12 -0.87
C ALA A 97 6.41 -10.00 -0.68
N VAL A 98 6.91 -8.77 -0.58
CA VAL A 98 6.13 -7.54 -0.48
C VAL A 98 6.24 -6.80 -1.79
N VAL A 99 5.10 -6.47 -2.37
CA VAL A 99 4.97 -5.59 -3.53
C VAL A 99 4.31 -4.30 -3.08
N SER A 100 4.97 -3.18 -3.36
CA SER A 100 4.51 -1.83 -3.03
C SER A 100 4.24 -1.02 -4.29
N ASP A 101 3.01 -0.57 -4.42
CA ASP A 101 2.57 0.33 -5.49
C ASP A 101 2.20 1.70 -4.92
N ASP A 102 2.71 2.78 -5.53
CA ASP A 102 2.43 4.15 -5.10
C ASP A 102 1.08 4.58 -5.69
N ILE A 103 0.06 4.64 -4.84
CA ILE A 103 -1.31 4.99 -5.23
C ILE A 103 -1.64 6.45 -4.89
N THR A 104 -0.65 7.28 -4.60
CA THR A 104 -0.84 8.67 -4.13
C THR A 104 -1.56 9.51 -5.17
N GLU A 105 -1.17 9.41 -6.44
CA GLU A 105 -1.85 10.14 -7.53
C GLU A 105 -3.30 9.70 -7.66
N ARG A 106 -3.57 8.39 -7.57
CA ARG A 106 -4.93 7.87 -7.62
C ARG A 106 -5.79 8.42 -6.48
N LYS A 107 -5.26 8.43 -5.25
CA LYS A 107 -5.94 8.98 -4.07
C LYS A 107 -6.22 10.48 -4.21
N LYS A 108 -5.27 11.26 -4.74
CA LYS A 108 -5.46 12.70 -4.99
C LYS A 108 -6.54 12.97 -6.05
N LEU A 109 -6.59 12.16 -7.11
CA LEU A 109 -7.63 12.28 -8.13
C LEU A 109 -9.01 11.87 -7.60
N GLU A 110 -9.09 10.79 -6.81
CA GLU A 110 -10.32 10.37 -6.13
C GLU A 110 -10.87 11.48 -5.21
N GLU A 111 -9.99 12.14 -4.45
CA GLU A 111 -10.36 13.24 -3.56
C GLU A 111 -10.78 14.51 -4.31
N ALA A 112 -10.05 14.89 -5.37
CA ALA A 112 -10.41 16.04 -6.20
C ALA A 112 -11.78 15.86 -6.86
N LEU A 113 -12.07 14.66 -7.37
CA LEU A 113 -13.37 14.33 -7.96
C LEU A 113 -14.50 14.37 -6.92
N TYR A 114 -14.23 13.93 -5.69
CA TYR A 114 -15.19 14.00 -4.59
C TYR A 114 -15.53 15.45 -4.25
N ILE A 115 -14.51 16.31 -4.09
CA ILE A 115 -14.69 17.73 -3.78
C ILE A 115 -15.47 18.44 -4.90
N GLU A 116 -15.14 18.16 -6.17
CA GLU A 116 -15.84 18.77 -7.32
C GLU A 116 -17.32 18.38 -7.35
N LYS A 117 -17.65 17.10 -7.12
CA LYS A 117 -19.04 16.65 -7.02
C LYS A 117 -19.79 17.33 -5.88
N GLU A 118 -19.18 17.42 -4.70
CA GLU A 118 -19.79 18.07 -3.54
C GLU A 118 -20.04 19.57 -3.79
N GLN A 119 -19.12 20.26 -4.49
CA GLN A 119 -19.31 21.66 -4.88
C GLN A 119 -20.44 21.84 -5.89
N ILE A 120 -20.56 20.95 -6.89
CA ILE A 120 -21.66 20.97 -7.86
C ILE A 120 -23.00 20.75 -7.16
N GLU A 121 -23.09 19.75 -6.28
CA GLU A 121 -24.31 19.46 -5.51
C GLU A 121 -24.74 20.65 -4.64
N LYS A 122 -23.80 21.23 -3.88
CA LYS A 122 -24.08 22.42 -3.04
C LYS A 122 -24.53 23.61 -3.88
N THR A 123 -23.89 23.86 -5.03
CA THR A 123 -24.27 24.95 -5.92
C THR A 123 -25.68 24.74 -6.46
N LEU A 124 -25.98 23.57 -7.03
CA LEU A 124 -27.29 23.22 -7.57
C LEU A 124 -28.41 23.31 -6.52
N LEU A 125 -28.15 22.86 -5.29
CA LEU A 125 -29.15 22.87 -4.20
C LEU A 125 -29.33 24.25 -3.55
N SER A 126 -28.34 25.15 -3.66
CA SER A 126 -28.42 26.51 -3.12
C SER A 126 -29.11 27.50 -4.05
N VAL A 127 -29.22 27.17 -5.34
CA VAL A 127 -29.97 27.97 -6.31
C VAL A 127 -31.44 27.62 -6.17
N GLY A 128 -32.29 28.58 -5.81
CA GLY A 128 -33.74 28.42 -5.72
C GLY A 128 -34.46 28.25 -7.07
N ASP A 129 -33.75 27.86 -8.13
CA ASP A 129 -34.26 27.68 -9.48
C ASP A 129 -34.23 26.19 -9.86
N GLY A 130 -35.29 25.72 -10.54
CA GLY A 130 -35.34 24.37 -11.07
C GLY A 130 -34.35 24.17 -12.22
N VAL A 131 -33.34 23.33 -12.02
CA VAL A 131 -32.39 22.94 -13.07
C VAL A 131 -32.88 21.65 -13.73
N ILE A 132 -33.00 21.67 -15.07
CA ILE A 132 -33.34 20.49 -15.89
C ILE A 132 -32.20 20.25 -16.87
N SER A 133 -31.64 19.04 -16.88
CA SER A 133 -30.62 18.62 -17.84
C SER A 133 -31.21 17.71 -18.92
N THR A 134 -30.72 17.84 -20.16
CA THR A 134 -31.15 17.00 -21.30
C THR A 134 -29.97 16.34 -21.99
N ASP A 135 -30.21 15.17 -22.59
CA ASP A 135 -29.23 14.53 -23.48
C ASP A 135 -29.07 15.29 -24.81
N LYS A 136 -28.12 14.85 -25.66
CA LYS A 136 -27.87 15.44 -26.99
C LYS A 136 -29.06 15.42 -27.96
N ASN A 137 -30.14 14.70 -27.63
CA ASN A 137 -31.37 14.62 -28.40
C ASN A 137 -32.53 15.42 -27.74
N GLY A 138 -32.23 16.19 -26.68
CA GLY A 138 -33.22 16.98 -25.96
C GLY A 138 -34.12 16.17 -25.02
N ARG A 139 -33.77 14.91 -24.69
CA ARG A 139 -34.53 14.13 -23.71
C ARG A 139 -34.10 14.49 -22.30
N ILE A 140 -35.07 14.81 -21.45
CA ILE A 140 -34.84 15.07 -20.03
C ILE A 140 -34.43 13.77 -19.35
N THR A 141 -33.28 13.76 -18.69
CA THR A 141 -32.85 12.69 -17.79
C THR A 141 -33.10 13.14 -16.36
N LEU A 142 -33.96 12.41 -15.67
CA LEU A 142 -34.29 12.59 -14.24
C LEU A 142 -33.23 11.91 -13.37
#